data_AF-A0A941FBK1-F1
#
_entry.id   AF-A0A941FBK1-F1
#
_cell.length_a   1.000
_cell.length_b   1.000
_cell.length_c   1.000
_cell.angle_alpha   90.00
_cell.angle_beta   90.00
_cell.angle_gamma   90.00
#
_symmetry.space_group_name_H-M   'P 1'
#
loop_
_entity.id
_entity.type
_entity.pdbx_description
1 polymer ?
#
loop_
_entity_poly.entity_id
_entity_poly.type
_entity_poly.pdbx_seq_one_letter_code
_entity_poly.pdbx_strand_id
1 'polypeptide(L)'
;MLRLGTDRFDANTSLVTLGLDSLMAIALRNRLQRELALDIPTTVMWTHPTASALTRYLLARLHPEQGPDDASRETDPAVTSPAVPS
;
A
#
# COMPACT_ATOMS: atom_id res chain seq x y z
N MET A 1 -0.66 -20.75 10.17
CA MET A 1 0.25 -19.63 10.51
C MET A 1 0.87 -19.12 9.22
N LEU A 2 0.41 -17.98 8.72
CA LEU A 2 0.96 -17.38 7.50
C LEU A 2 2.15 -16.50 7.90
N ARG A 3 3.35 -17.07 7.85
CA ARG A 3 4.61 -16.36 8.09
C ARG A 3 5.14 -15.86 6.75
N LEU A 4 4.42 -14.93 6.12
CA LEU A 4 4.97 -14.15 5.01
C LEU A 4 5.93 -13.15 5.62
N GLY A 5 7.24 -13.34 5.40
CA GLY A 5 8.19 -12.28 5.66
C GLY A 5 7.79 -11.07 4.82
N THR A 6 7.43 -9.97 5.46
CA THR A 6 7.15 -8.66 4.83
C THR A 6 8.34 -8.12 4.05
N ASP A 7 9.50 -8.76 4.17
CA ASP A 7 10.76 -8.50 3.47
C ASP A 7 10.68 -8.62 1.93
N ARG A 8 9.62 -9.24 1.39
CA ARG A 8 9.46 -9.45 -0.07
C ARG A 8 8.23 -8.79 -0.69
N PHE A 9 7.52 -7.96 0.06
CA PHE A 9 6.27 -7.36 -0.39
C PHE A 9 6.54 -6.02 -1.08
N ASP A 10 6.58 -6.02 -2.41
CA ASP A 10 6.74 -4.81 -3.21
C ASP A 10 5.39 -4.05 -3.28
N ALA A 11 5.37 -2.81 -2.81
CA ALA A 11 4.15 -2.02 -2.69
C ALA A 11 3.57 -1.56 -4.05
N ASN A 12 4.37 -1.59 -5.12
CA ASN A 12 3.96 -1.30 -6.49
C ASN A 12 3.49 -2.55 -7.24
N THR A 13 3.62 -3.73 -6.65
CA THR A 13 3.12 -4.96 -7.23
C THR A 13 1.62 -5.09 -6.96
N SER A 14 0.89 -5.58 -7.98
CA SER A 14 -0.54 -5.85 -7.86
C SER A 14 -0.79 -6.89 -6.76
N LEU A 15 -1.61 -6.52 -5.78
CA LEU A 15 -2.05 -7.38 -4.70
C LEU A 15 -2.75 -8.63 -5.24
N VAL A 16 -3.50 -8.50 -6.33
CA VAL A 16 -4.17 -9.62 -7.01
C VAL A 16 -3.14 -10.62 -7.55
N THR A 17 -2.04 -10.12 -8.13
CA THR A 17 -0.93 -10.96 -8.62
C THR A 17 -0.16 -11.63 -7.48
N LEU A 18 -0.15 -11.01 -6.30
CA LEU A 18 0.42 -11.58 -5.07
C LEU A 18 -0.53 -12.61 -4.40
N GLY A 19 -1.71 -12.86 -4.97
CA GLY A 19 -2.68 -13.84 -4.46
C GLY A 19 -3.77 -13.25 -3.56
N LEU A 20 -4.00 -11.93 -3.61
CA LEU A 20 -5.16 -11.32 -2.97
C LEU A 20 -6.44 -11.75 -3.70
N ASP A 21 -7.18 -12.66 -3.08
CA ASP A 21 -8.49 -13.10 -3.55
C ASP A 21 -9.59 -12.08 -3.24
N SER A 22 -10.71 -12.14 -3.97
CA SER A 22 -11.88 -11.25 -3.82
C SER A 22 -12.40 -11.18 -2.38
N LEU A 23 -12.44 -12.30 -1.64
CA LEU A 23 -12.88 -12.30 -0.24
C LEU A 23 -11.91 -11.54 0.68
N MET A 24 -10.62 -11.72 0.44
CA MET A 24 -9.56 -11.07 1.22
C MET A 24 -9.50 -9.57 0.91
N ALA A 25 -9.76 -9.20 -0.34
CA ALA A 25 -9.97 -7.83 -0.77
C ALA A 25 -11.15 -7.19 -0.01
N ILE A 26 -12.33 -7.81 -0.02
CA ILE A 26 -13.49 -7.28 0.73
C ILE A 26 -13.20 -7.15 2.23
N ALA A 27 -12.52 -8.13 2.84
CA ALA A 27 -12.14 -8.09 4.25
C ALA A 27 -11.17 -6.94 4.57
N LEU A 28 -10.16 -6.73 3.71
CA LEU A 28 -9.22 -5.62 3.83
C LEU A 28 -9.95 -4.28 3.70
N ARG A 29 -10.82 -4.14 2.70
CA ARG A 29 -11.66 -2.95 2.51
C ARG A 29 -12.51 -2.67 3.73
N ASN A 30 -13.25 -3.66 4.24
CA ASN A 30 -14.09 -3.49 5.42
C ASN A 30 -13.27 -3.11 6.67
N ARG A 31 -12.06 -3.66 6.82
CA ARG A 31 -11.15 -3.28 7.91
C ARG A 31 -10.72 -1.82 7.78
N LEU A 32 -10.27 -1.41 6.59
CA LEU A 32 -9.86 -0.03 6.32
C LEU A 32 -11.02 0.95 6.52
N GLN A 33 -12.24 0.62 6.08
CA GLN A 33 -13.41 1.47 6.32
C GLN A 33 -13.69 1.67 7.81
N ARG A 34 -13.55 0.61 8.63
CA ARG A 34 -13.76 0.70 10.08
C ARG A 34 -12.67 1.49 10.77
N GLU A 35 -11.41 1.24 10.45
CA GLU A 35 -10.26 1.89 11.10
C GLU A 35 -10.14 3.36 10.70
N LEU A 36 -10.38 3.69 9.43
CA LEU A 36 -10.25 5.06 8.91
C LEU A 36 -11.57 5.84 8.92
N ALA A 37 -12.68 5.21 9.34
CA ALA A 37 -14.03 5.80 9.29
C ALA A 37 -14.41 6.40 7.92
N LEU A 38 -13.90 5.81 6.83
CA LEU A 38 -14.12 6.26 5.45
C LEU A 38 -15.05 5.32 4.69
N ASP A 39 -15.88 5.88 3.79
CA ASP A 39 -16.61 5.08 2.83
C ASP A 39 -15.71 4.75 1.62
N ILE A 40 -15.10 3.56 1.60
CA ILE A 40 -14.22 3.10 0.53
C ILE A 40 -15.06 2.28 -0.45
N PRO A 41 -15.22 2.71 -1.71
CA PRO A 41 -15.88 1.90 -2.73
C PRO A 41 -15.12 0.60 -2.95
N THR A 42 -15.82 -0.51 -3.17
CA THR A 42 -15.15 -1.77 -3.52
C THR A 42 -14.32 -1.61 -4.79
N THR A 43 -14.81 -0.87 -5.79
CA THR A 43 -14.11 -0.60 -7.05
C THR A 43 -12.66 -0.08 -6.91
N VAL A 44 -12.32 0.56 -5.78
CA VAL A 44 -10.95 1.03 -5.47
C VAL A 44 -9.92 -0.10 -5.54
N MET A 45 -10.29 -1.33 -5.19
CA MET A 45 -9.35 -2.47 -5.23
C MET A 45 -9.02 -2.91 -6.67
N TRP A 46 -9.89 -2.55 -7.62
CA TRP A 46 -9.71 -2.81 -9.05
C TRP A 46 -9.06 -1.62 -9.76
N THR A 47 -9.36 -0.39 -9.35
CA THR A 47 -8.72 0.82 -9.91
C THR A 47 -7.32 1.07 -9.33
N HIS A 48 -7.07 0.60 -8.11
CA HIS A 48 -5.79 0.73 -7.40
C HIS A 48 -5.35 -0.64 -6.86
N PRO A 49 -4.92 -1.55 -7.75
CA PRO A 49 -4.60 -2.93 -7.38
C PRO A 49 -3.30 -3.06 -6.57
N THR A 50 -2.54 -1.97 -6.41
CA THR A 50 -1.26 -1.93 -5.69
C THR A 50 -1.43 -1.28 -4.32
N ALA A 51 -0.65 -1.71 -3.32
CA ALA A 51 -0.68 -1.11 -2.00
C ALA A 51 -0.34 0.40 -2.03
N SER A 52 0.67 0.81 -2.83
CA SER A 52 1.04 2.22 -2.97
C SER A 52 -0.10 3.11 -3.48
N ALA A 53 -0.83 2.65 -4.50
CA ALA A 53 -1.96 3.40 -5.06
C ALA A 53 -3.15 3.47 -4.08
N LEU A 54 -3.42 2.39 -3.35
CA LEU A 54 -4.46 2.37 -2.32
C LEU A 54 -4.11 3.33 -1.16
N THR A 55 -2.87 3.30 -0.66
CA THR A 55 -2.41 4.18 0.41
C THR A 55 -2.51 5.65 0.00
N ARG A 56 -2.07 6.00 -1.21
CA ARG A 56 -2.18 7.37 -1.74
C ARG A 56 -3.64 7.84 -1.88
N TYR A 57 -4.52 6.96 -2.34
CA TYR A 57 -5.96 7.25 -2.41
C TYR A 57 -6.56 7.51 -1.01
N LEU A 58 -6.17 6.71 -0.02
CA LEU A 58 -6.65 6.86 1.35
C LEU A 58 -6.09 8.13 2.00
N LEU A 59 -4.80 8.43 1.84
CA LEU A 59 -4.18 9.66 2.35
C LEU A 59 -4.86 10.90 1.80
N ALA A 60 -5.15 10.94 0.50
CA ALA A 60 -5.88 12.06 -0.12
C ALA A 60 -7.30 12.26 0.45
N ARG A 61 -7.92 11.20 0.98
CA ARG A 61 -9.24 11.29 1.65
C ARG A 61 -9.17 11.65 3.12
N LEU A 62 -8.13 11.26 3.84
CA LEU A 62 -7.93 11.65 5.25
C LEU A 62 -7.47 13.10 5.36
N HIS A 63 -6.62 13.54 4.43
CA HIS A 63 -6.05 14.87 4.42
C HIS A 63 -6.39 15.59 3.11
N PRO A 64 -7.65 16.02 2.91
CA PRO A 64 -8.02 16.79 1.72
C PRO A 64 -7.24 18.11 1.60
N GLU A 65 -6.68 18.62 2.70
CA GLU A 65 -5.90 19.87 2.75
C GLU A 65 -4.39 19.67 2.59
N GLN A 66 -3.90 18.42 2.55
CA GLN A 66 -2.52 18.11 2.20
C GLN A 66 -2.53 17.68 0.74
N GLY A 67 -2.23 18.63 -0.16
CA GLY A 67 -2.08 18.34 -1.58
C GLY A 67 -1.05 17.22 -1.84
N PRO A 68 -1.02 16.63 -3.04
CA PRO A 68 -0.29 15.40 -3.38
C PRO A 68 1.26 15.48 -3.29
N ASP A 69 1.82 16.48 -2.61
CA ASP A 69 3.23 16.83 -2.61
C ASP A 69 4.10 15.97 -1.66
N ASP A 70 3.51 15.26 -0.70
CA ASP A 70 4.27 14.49 0.30
C ASP A 70 4.72 13.09 -0.20
N ALA A 71 4.21 12.63 -1.35
CA ALA A 71 4.52 11.31 -1.91
C ALA A 71 5.97 11.14 -2.44
N SER A 72 6.79 12.19 -2.42
CA SER A 72 8.17 12.14 -2.91
C SER A 72 9.22 11.89 -1.81
N ARG A 73 8.83 11.76 -0.53
CA ARG A 73 9.77 11.58 0.60
C ARG A 73 9.61 10.24 1.34
N GLU A 74 9.49 9.12 0.64
CA GLU A 74 9.79 7.79 1.22
C GLU A 74 9.82 6.76 0.07
N THR A 75 10.96 6.49 -0.57
CA THR A 75 11.91 5.50 -0.04
C THR A 75 13.28 5.75 -0.69
N ASP A 76 14.20 6.17 0.16
CA ASP A 76 15.64 6.14 -0.08
C ASP A 76 16.07 4.68 -0.39
N PRO A 77 16.67 4.39 -1.56
CA PRO A 77 17.26 3.08 -1.83
C PRO A 77 18.75 3.09 -1.47
N ALA A 78 19.18 3.52 -0.28
CA ALA A 78 20.60 3.50 0.03
C ALA A 78 20.97 3.60 1.53
N VAL A 79 20.73 2.56 2.34
CA VAL A 79 21.58 2.30 3.52
C VAL A 79 21.78 0.80 3.81
N THR A 80 22.69 0.18 3.06
CA THR A 80 23.80 -0.57 3.67
C THR A 80 25.04 -0.41 2.81
N SER A 81 25.83 0.55 3.25
CA SER A 81 27.28 0.78 3.11
C SER A 81 28.09 0.12 1.99
N PRO A 82 28.96 0.89 1.32
CA PRO A 82 30.01 0.37 0.45
C PRO A 82 31.15 -0.23 1.28
N ALA A 83 31.64 -1.40 0.89
CA ALA A 83 32.92 -1.94 1.35
C ALA A 83 33.77 -2.36 0.14
N VAL A 84 34.60 -1.44 -0.33
CA VAL A 84 35.87 -1.71 -1.04
C VAL A 84 36.91 -2.23 -0.03
N PRO A 85 38.10 -2.75 -0.41
CA PRO A 85 38.55 -3.57 -1.55
C PRO A 85 39.42 -4.79 -1.09
N SER A 86 39.90 -5.63 -2.03
CA SER A 86 41.26 -6.22 -2.02
C SER A 86 41.61 -6.78 -3.39
#